data_AF-A0A426TZD8-F1
#
_entry.id   AF-A0A426TZD8-F1
#
_cell.length_a   1.000
_cell.length_b   1.000
_cell.length_c   1.000
_cell.angle_alpha   90.00
_cell.angle_beta   90.00
_cell.angle_gamma   90.00
#
_symmetry.space_group_name_H-M   'P 1'
#
loop_
_entity.id
_entity.type
_entity.pdbx_description
1 polymer ?
#
loop_
_entity_poly.entity_id
_entity_poly.type
_entity_poly.pdbx_seq_one_letter_code
_entity_poly.pdbx_strand_id
1 'polypeptide(L)'
;MGFRVQGSGFRVQGLGFGVQGLGFRVQGSGFRVQGLGFGVQGLGFRVQGLGFGVQGLGFGVQGLGFRVQGIGFGQKIRRVWVHP
;
A
#
# COMPACT_ATOMS: atom_id res chain seq x y z
N MET A 1 11.20 10.37 13.08
CA MET A 1 10.63 9.42 14.07
C MET A 1 9.50 8.67 13.39
N GLY A 2 9.65 7.37 13.15
CA GLY A 2 8.60 6.58 12.50
C GLY A 2 7.91 5.69 13.53
N PHE A 3 6.58 5.71 13.58
CA PHE A 3 5.80 4.80 14.42
C PHE A 3 5.28 3.62 13.59
N ARG A 4 5.07 2.46 14.24
CA ARG A 4 4.43 1.29 13.64
C ARG A 4 3.01 1.16 14.15
N VAL A 5 2.06 0.97 13.23
CA VAL A 5 0.65 0.73 13.55
C VAL A 5 0.30 -0.70 13.13
N GLN A 6 -0.25 -1.48 14.06
CA GLN A 6 -0.74 -2.84 13.82
C GLN A 6 -2.20 -2.95 14.25
N GLY A 7 -3.05 -3.57 13.43
CA GLY A 7 -4.48 -3.71 13.73
C GLY A 7 -5.35 -3.98 12.50
N SER A 8 -6.64 -3.66 12.60
CA SER A 8 -7.62 -3.83 11.54
C SER A 8 -8.57 -2.64 11.44
N GLY A 9 -8.84 -2.15 10.22
CA GLY A 9 -9.91 -1.17 9.97
C GLY A 9 -9.58 0.28 10.33
N PHE A 10 -8.31 0.64 10.46
CA PHE A 10 -7.91 2.01 10.86
C PHE A 10 -7.54 2.90 9.67
N ARG A 11 -7.71 4.21 9.87
CA ARG A 11 -7.15 5.25 9.00
C ARG A 11 -5.86 5.78 9.61
N VAL A 12 -4.78 5.81 8.83
CA VAL A 12 -3.46 6.30 9.25
C VAL A 12 -3.11 7.51 8.38
N GLN A 13 -2.68 8.60 9.02
CA GLN A 13 -2.25 9.83 8.34
C GLN A 13 -0.92 10.33 8.92
N GLY A 14 0.00 10.79 8.07
CA GLY A 14 1.28 11.35 8.52
C GLY A 14 2.45 11.16 7.55
N LEU A 15 3.68 11.17 8.07
CA LEU A 15 4.93 10.97 7.33
C LEU A 15 5.78 9.84 7.95
N GLY A 16 6.27 8.91 7.15
CA GLY A 16 7.32 7.97 7.56
C GLY A 16 6.88 6.85 8.52
N PHE A 17 5.69 6.28 8.34
CA PHE A 17 5.18 5.19 9.19
C PHE A 17 5.20 3.82 8.51
N GLY A 18 5.25 2.77 9.34
CA GLY A 18 4.97 1.39 8.95
C GLY A 18 3.55 0.99 9.36
N VAL A 19 2.76 0.47 8.44
CA VAL A 19 1.40 -0.01 8.71
C VAL A 19 1.30 -1.49 8.37
N GLN A 20 0.79 -2.30 9.31
CA GLN A 20 0.58 -3.73 9.11
C GLN A 20 -0.82 -4.19 9.53
N GLY A 21 -1.50 -4.93 8.65
CA GLY A 21 -2.71 -5.71 8.95
C GLY A 21 -3.81 -5.59 7.90
N LEU A 22 -5.07 -5.54 8.31
CA LEU A 22 -6.22 -5.69 7.40
C LEU A 22 -7.06 -4.41 7.29
N GLY A 23 -7.52 -4.04 6.09
CA GLY A 23 -8.56 -3.01 5.96
C GLY A 23 -8.10 -1.57 6.19
N PHE A 24 -6.81 -1.25 5.96
CA PHE A 24 -6.29 0.08 6.27
C PHE A 24 -6.54 1.13 5.17
N ARG A 25 -6.69 2.38 5.56
CA ARG A 25 -6.51 3.54 4.65
C ARG A 25 -5.33 4.38 5.12
N VAL A 26 -4.32 4.54 4.28
CA VAL A 26 -3.08 5.26 4.58
C VAL A 26 -2.99 6.51 3.71
N GLN A 27 -2.73 7.66 4.31
CA GLN A 27 -2.57 8.93 3.60
C GLN A 27 -1.31 9.68 4.06
N GLY A 28 -0.47 10.12 3.13
CA GLY A 28 0.67 11.01 3.42
C GLY A 28 1.92 10.65 2.62
N SER A 29 3.12 10.68 3.22
CA SER A 29 4.33 10.30 2.50
C SER A 29 5.31 9.40 3.24
N GLY A 30 6.09 8.62 2.47
CA GLY A 30 7.17 7.80 3.00
C GLY A 30 6.73 6.54 3.75
N PHE A 31 5.54 5.97 3.46
CA PHE A 31 5.05 4.81 4.22
C PHE A 31 5.48 3.47 3.63
N ARG A 32 5.58 2.48 4.51
CA ARG A 32 5.56 1.06 4.15
C ARG A 32 4.26 0.45 4.65
N VAL A 33 3.48 -0.16 3.76
CA VAL A 33 2.20 -0.79 4.08
C VAL A 33 2.27 -2.27 3.73
N GLN A 34 1.91 -3.13 4.67
CA GLN A 34 1.83 -4.57 4.49
C GLN A 34 0.49 -5.13 4.96
N GLY A 35 -0.25 -5.86 4.14
CA GLY A 35 -1.58 -6.32 4.57
C GLY A 35 -2.49 -6.92 3.53
N LEU A 36 -3.78 -6.95 3.84
CA LEU A 36 -4.85 -7.25 2.88
C LEU A 36 -5.88 -6.12 2.89
N GLY A 37 -6.48 -5.82 1.74
CA GLY A 37 -7.68 -4.98 1.70
C GLY A 37 -7.43 -3.51 2.04
N PHE A 38 -6.36 -2.88 1.56
CA PHE A 38 -6.00 -1.51 1.99
C PHE A 38 -5.97 -0.49 0.84
N GLY A 39 -6.08 0.79 1.19
CA GLY A 39 -5.94 1.93 0.26
C GLY A 39 -4.81 2.84 0.69
N VAL A 40 -3.97 3.28 -0.24
CA VAL A 40 -2.82 4.16 0.04
C VAL A 40 -2.85 5.38 -0.88
N GLN A 41 -2.69 6.58 -0.32
CA GLN A 41 -2.69 7.84 -1.08
C GLN A 41 -1.56 8.80 -0.66
N GLY A 42 -0.83 9.37 -1.63
CA GLY A 42 0.23 10.39 -1.40
C GLY A 42 1.58 10.13 -2.10
N LEU A 43 2.73 10.24 -1.40
CA LEU A 43 4.06 10.19 -2.04
C LEU A 43 5.00 9.16 -1.40
N GLY A 44 5.83 8.46 -2.20
CA GLY A 44 6.97 7.71 -1.63
C GLY A 44 6.56 6.43 -0.89
N PHE A 45 5.72 5.59 -1.48
CA PHE A 45 5.19 4.39 -0.80
C PHE A 45 5.87 3.10 -1.19
N ARG A 46 5.92 2.15 -0.25
CA ARG A 46 6.04 0.73 -0.59
C ARG A 46 4.88 -0.05 -0.03
N VAL A 47 4.31 -0.87 -0.88
CA VAL A 47 3.06 -1.57 -0.60
C VAL A 47 3.22 -3.04 -0.90
N GLN A 48 2.86 -3.89 0.06
CA GLN A 48 2.89 -5.34 -0.07
C GLN A 48 1.58 -5.97 0.41
N GLY A 49 0.92 -6.81 -0.41
CA GLY A 49 -0.33 -7.41 0.04
C GLY A 49 -1.22 -8.06 -1.02
N LEU A 50 -2.50 -8.22 -0.70
CA LEU A 50 -3.56 -8.60 -1.65
C LEU A 50 -4.72 -7.61 -1.56
N GLY A 51 -5.38 -7.32 -2.69
CA GLY A 51 -6.64 -6.58 -2.68
C GLY A 51 -6.48 -5.11 -2.28
N PHE A 52 -5.68 -4.31 -2.97
CA PHE A 52 -5.39 -2.94 -2.51
C PHE A 52 -5.34 -1.87 -3.61
N GLY A 53 -5.60 -0.63 -3.22
CA GLY A 53 -5.52 0.55 -4.09
C GLY A 53 -4.35 1.45 -3.74
N VAL A 54 -3.59 1.93 -4.72
CA VAL A 54 -2.55 2.95 -4.51
C VAL A 54 -2.75 4.13 -5.44
N GLN A 55 -2.75 5.34 -4.89
CA GLN A 55 -2.79 6.58 -5.65
C GLN A 55 -1.64 7.51 -5.24
N GLY A 56 -0.83 7.98 -6.18
CA GLY A 56 0.26 8.89 -5.81
C GLY A 56 1.49 8.93 -6.71
N LEU A 57 2.61 9.41 -6.19
CA LEU A 57 3.89 9.47 -6.91
C LEU A 57 4.99 8.69 -6.17
N GLY A 58 5.89 8.06 -6.94
CA GLY A 58 7.08 7.42 -6.39
C GLY A 58 6.74 6.25 -5.48
N PHE A 59 6.14 5.19 -6.03
CA PHE A 59 5.68 4.05 -5.23
C PHE A 59 6.14 2.71 -5.78
N GLY A 60 6.26 1.72 -4.89
CA GLY A 60 6.56 0.34 -5.22
C GLY A 60 5.44 -0.57 -4.73
N VAL A 61 4.98 -1.48 -5.58
CA VAL A 61 3.90 -2.41 -5.25
C VAL A 61 4.34 -3.84 -5.50
N GLN A 62 4.04 -4.70 -4.54
CA GLN A 62 4.19 -6.14 -4.64
C GLN A 62 2.93 -6.84 -4.12
N GLY A 63 2.22 -7.56 -4.97
CA GLY A 63 0.99 -8.21 -4.55
C GLY A 63 0.08 -8.64 -5.69
N LEU A 64 -1.12 -9.09 -5.34
CA LEU A 64 -2.17 -9.48 -6.29
C LEU A 64 -3.45 -8.66 -6.05
N GLY A 65 -4.28 -8.53 -7.08
CA GLY A 65 -5.58 -7.86 -6.98
C GLY A 65 -5.45 -6.39 -6.59
N PHE A 66 -4.58 -5.64 -7.28
CA PHE A 66 -4.35 -4.24 -6.96
C PHE A 66 -4.79 -3.29 -8.07
N ARG A 67 -5.17 -2.07 -7.67
CA ARG A 67 -5.41 -0.95 -8.58
C ARG A 67 -4.42 0.16 -8.27
N VAL A 68 -3.76 0.67 -9.29
CA VAL A 68 -2.74 1.71 -9.16
C VAL A 68 -3.08 2.88 -10.05
N GLN A 69 -2.95 4.10 -9.53
CA GLN A 69 -3.05 5.33 -10.30
C GLN A 69 -1.94 6.30 -9.87
N GLY A 70 -0.98 6.59 -10.75
CA GLY A 70 0.15 7.43 -10.37
C GLY A 70 1.36 7.38 -11.30
N ILE A 71 2.41 8.10 -10.94
CA ILE A 71 3.65 8.25 -11.74
C ILE A 71 4.85 7.77 -10.90
N GLY A 72 5.86 7.18 -11.55
CA GLY A 72 7.07 6.70 -10.86
C GLY A 72 6.82 5.40 -10.10
N PHE A 73 6.45 4.35 -10.84
CA PHE A 73 6.00 3.07 -10.28
C PHE A 73 6.96 1.91 -10.63
N GLY A 74 7.39 1.16 -9.61
CA GLY A 74 8.04 -0.14 -9.78
C GLY A 74 7.12 -1.31 -9.40
N GLN A 75 6.87 -2.24 -10.34
CA GLN A 75 6.13 -3.47 -10.10
C GLN A 75 7.04 -4.69 -9.98
N LYS A 76 6.74 -5.55 -9.01
CA LYS A 76 7.25 -6.92 -8.97
C LYS A 76 6.07 -7.87 -8.75
N ILE A 77 5.45 -8.34 -9.85
CA ILE A 77 4.36 -9.31 -9.82
C ILE A 77 4.97 -10.72 -9.84
N ARG A 78 4.65 -11.55 -8.84
CA ARG A 78 4.77 -13.01 -8.98
C ARG A 78 3.42 -13.48 -9.53
N ARG A 79 3.40 -13.98 -10.77
CA ARG A 79 2.18 -14.47 -11.46
C ARG A 79 1.35 -15.35 -10.53
N VAL A 80 0.05 -15.09 -10.45
CA VAL A 80 -0.96 -16.10 -10.12
C VAL A 80 -2.13 -15.88 -11.06
N TRP A 81 -2.62 -16.99 -11.62
CA TRP A 81 -3.60 -17.09 -12.68
C TRP A 81 -4.88 -16.29 -12.42
N VAL A 82 -5.36 -15.62 -13.46
CA VAL A 82 -6.74 -15.14 -13.57
C VAL A 82 -7.42 -16.10 -14.54
N HIS A 83 -8.38 -16.89 -14.06
CA HIS A 83 -9.30 -17.61 -14.94
C HIS A 83 -10.33 -16.60 -15.50
N PRO A 84 -10.82 -16.82 -16.74
CA PRO A 84 -11.47 -15.81 -17.57
C PRO A 84 -12.67 -15.10 -16.91
#